data_AF-A0A293MMI2-F1
#
_entry.id   AF-A0A293MMI2-F1
#
_cell.length_a   1.000
_cell.length_b   1.000
_cell.length_c   1.000
_cell.angle_alpha   90.00
_cell.angle_beta   90.00
_cell.angle_gamma   90.00
#
_symmetry.space_group_name_H-M   'P 1'
#
loop_
_entity.id
_entity.type
_entity.pdbx_description
1 polymer ?
#
loop_
_entity_poly.entity_id
_entity_poly.type
_entity_poly.pdbx_seq_one_letter_code
_entity_poly.pdbx_strand_id
1 'polypeptide(L)'
;MQLFMNENPSTRKTLADIIMEKLREHETEVETRFSDAGSINMVKLDPRVEEMYRGVKKVLSKYRSGKLPKAFKIIPALSNWEQVLYLTDPDSWSSAAMYQATRIFASNLKEKMAQRFYNLVLLPRVQLSPVPSASEGPVQAWCFL
;
A
#
# COMPACT_ATOMS: atom_id res chain seq x y z
N MET A 1 22.10 -4.57 -67.89
CA MET A 1 21.64 -5.44 -66.79
C MET A 1 21.63 -4.61 -65.51
N GLN A 2 20.50 -4.60 -64.80
CA GLN A 2 20.29 -4.22 -63.38
C GLN A 2 20.54 -2.73 -63.01
N LEU A 3 19.54 -1.83 -63.00
CA LEU A 3 18.35 -1.67 -62.12
C LEU A 3 18.68 -1.27 -60.67
N PHE A 4 18.42 0.02 -60.39
CA PHE A 4 17.89 0.60 -59.14
C PHE A 4 18.74 0.49 -57.86
N MET A 5 19.57 1.51 -57.61
CA MET A 5 19.87 1.95 -56.24
C MET A 5 18.72 2.83 -55.75
N ASN A 6 17.95 2.34 -54.78
CA ASN A 6 16.93 3.11 -54.07
C ASN A 6 17.62 3.94 -52.97
N GLU A 7 17.76 5.25 -53.20
CA GLU A 7 18.23 6.23 -52.21
C GLU A 7 17.11 6.62 -51.25
N ASN A 8 16.70 5.69 -50.39
CA ASN A 8 16.04 6.02 -49.14
C ASN A 8 16.45 4.95 -48.13
N PRO A 9 17.45 5.23 -47.26
CA PRO A 9 17.57 4.46 -46.05
C PRO A 9 16.37 4.86 -45.20
N SER A 10 15.22 4.21 -45.44
CA SER A 10 14.11 4.17 -44.49
C SER A 10 14.79 3.93 -43.16
N THR A 11 14.77 4.92 -42.28
CA THR A 11 15.47 4.93 -41.00
C THR A 11 15.08 3.64 -40.30
N ARG A 12 15.91 2.61 -40.47
CA ARG A 12 15.67 1.30 -39.91
C ARG A 12 15.92 1.54 -38.44
N LYS A 13 14.83 1.81 -37.71
CA LYS A 13 14.81 1.89 -36.26
C LYS A 13 15.69 0.74 -35.79
N THR A 14 16.80 1.09 -35.17
CA THR A 14 17.80 0.10 -34.83
C THR A 14 17.20 -0.80 -33.77
N LEU A 15 17.73 -2.02 -33.66
CA LEU A 15 17.29 -2.92 -32.59
C LEU A 15 17.43 -2.24 -31.21
N ALA A 16 18.40 -1.34 -31.05
CA ALA A 16 18.58 -0.51 -29.86
C ALA A 16 17.41 0.45 -29.61
N ASP A 17 16.84 1.08 -30.65
CA ASP A 17 15.68 1.98 -30.51
C ASP A 17 14.43 1.22 -30.06
N ILE A 18 14.22 0.03 -30.62
CA ILE A 18 13.10 -0.87 -30.28
C ILE A 18 13.27 -1.41 -28.85
N ILE A 19 14.51 -1.73 -28.45
CA ILE A 19 14.82 -2.15 -27.08
C ILE A 19 14.59 -1.01 -26.10
N MET A 20 14.99 0.22 -26.42
CA MET A 20 14.75 1.39 -25.56
C MET A 20 13.28 1.78 -25.45
N GLU A 21 12.50 1.64 -26.53
CA GLU A 21 11.05 1.86 -26.54
C GLU A 21 10.34 0.79 -25.69
N LYS A 22 10.73 -0.49 -25.86
CA LYS A 22 10.21 -1.59 -25.02
C LYS A 22 10.63 -1.52 -23.56
N LEU A 23 11.83 -1.06 -23.25
CA LEU A 23 12.25 -0.84 -21.86
C LEU A 23 11.41 0.25 -21.20
N ARG A 24 11.06 1.32 -21.92
CA ARG A 24 10.23 2.41 -21.42
C ARG A 24 8.78 2.00 -21.19
N GLU A 25 8.21 1.23 -22.12
CA GLU A 25 6.88 0.60 -21.91
C GLU A 25 6.91 -0.37 -20.73
N HIS A 26 7.97 -1.18 -20.62
CA HIS A 26 8.14 -2.11 -19.52
C HIS A 26 8.36 -1.39 -18.18
N GLU A 27 9.03 -0.23 -18.11
CA GLU A 27 9.14 0.57 -16.88
C GLU A 27 7.76 1.06 -16.40
N THR A 28 6.87 1.49 -17.29
CA THR A 28 5.51 1.91 -16.92
C THR A 28 4.60 0.75 -16.51
N GLU A 29 4.80 -0.44 -17.09
CA GLU A 29 4.08 -1.64 -16.66
C GLU A 29 4.66 -2.23 -15.37
N VAL A 30 5.97 -2.12 -15.16
CA VAL A 30 6.68 -2.44 -13.92
C VAL A 30 6.22 -1.53 -12.78
N GLU A 31 6.05 -0.22 -12.99
CA GLU A 31 5.48 0.64 -11.94
C GLU A 31 4.03 0.24 -11.58
N THR A 32 3.28 -0.29 -12.56
CA THR A 32 1.93 -0.81 -12.35
C THR A 32 1.92 -2.21 -11.71
N ARG A 33 2.91 -3.07 -11.98
CA ARG A 33 3.00 -4.46 -11.48
C ARG A 33 3.85 -4.64 -10.22
N PHE A 34 4.80 -3.76 -9.92
CA PHE A 34 5.55 -3.74 -8.65
C PHE A 34 4.72 -3.23 -7.47
N SER A 35 3.47 -2.82 -7.74
CA SER A 35 2.42 -2.66 -6.74
C SER A 35 2.02 -3.94 -6.00
N ASP A 36 2.48 -5.13 -6.43
CA ASP A 36 1.97 -6.43 -5.95
C ASP A 36 3.02 -7.34 -5.29
N ALA A 37 4.29 -6.92 -5.16
CA ALA A 37 5.29 -7.72 -4.46
C ALA A 37 6.40 -6.87 -3.80
N GLY A 38 6.17 -6.48 -2.55
CA GLY A 38 7.23 -6.37 -1.54
C GLY A 38 8.27 -5.26 -1.68
N SER A 39 8.15 -4.33 -2.63
CA SER A 39 9.07 -3.20 -2.72
C SER A 39 8.40 -1.95 -2.16
N ILE A 40 8.46 -1.79 -0.84
CA ILE A 40 8.26 -0.49 -0.19
C ILE A 40 9.30 0.43 -0.85
N ASN A 41 8.87 1.24 -1.83
CA ASN A 41 9.66 2.35 -2.31
C ASN A 41 9.89 3.26 -1.11
N MET A 42 11.03 3.08 -0.44
CA MET A 42 11.46 3.90 0.68
C MET A 42 11.85 5.26 0.14
N VAL A 43 10.86 6.05 -0.30
CA VAL A 43 11.02 7.49 -0.46
C VAL A 43 11.41 7.99 0.92
N LYS A 44 12.65 8.45 1.07
CA LYS A 44 13.18 8.84 2.37
C LYS A 44 12.29 9.96 2.93
N LEU A 45 11.46 9.63 3.92
CA LEU A 45 10.59 10.61 4.58
C LEU A 45 11.46 11.60 5.34
N ASP A 46 10.97 12.83 5.48
CA ASP A 46 11.66 13.81 6.30
C ASP A 46 11.80 13.27 7.74
N PRO A 47 12.99 13.33 8.36
CA PRO A 47 13.22 12.78 9.69
C PRO A 47 12.24 13.28 10.75
N ARG A 48 11.75 14.52 10.63
CA ARG A 48 10.78 15.09 11.58
C ARG A 48 9.41 14.44 11.46
N VAL A 49 9.01 14.10 10.23
CA VAL A 49 7.75 13.40 9.96
C VAL A 49 7.81 12.00 10.53
N GLU A 50 8.95 11.32 10.37
CA GLU A 50 9.17 10.00 10.93
C GLU A 50 9.07 9.99 12.46
N GLU A 51 9.77 10.92 13.13
CA GLU A 51 9.70 11.07 14.59
C GLU A 51 8.27 11.35 15.07
N MET A 52 7.53 12.18 14.32
CA MET A 52 6.14 12.47 14.65
C MET A 52 5.26 11.22 14.59
N TYR A 53 5.36 10.42 13.52
CA TYR A 53 4.57 9.20 13.38
C TYR A 53 5.00 8.09 14.35
N ARG A 54 6.28 8.04 14.75
CA ARG A 54 6.74 7.21 15.88
C ARG A 54 6.07 7.60 17.20
N GLY A 55 5.82 8.89 17.42
CA GLY A 55 5.01 9.38 18.54
C GLY A 55 3.56 8.90 18.45
N VAL A 56 2.95 8.99 17.27
CA VAL A 56 1.57 8.54 17.00
C VAL A 56 1.42 7.03 17.26
N LYS A 57 2.38 6.20 16.86
CA LYS A 57 2.40 4.75 17.18
C LYS A 57 2.18 4.48 18.67
N LYS A 58 2.92 5.17 19.54
CA LYS A 58 2.81 5.01 21.01
C LYS A 58 1.40 5.35 21.50
N VAL A 59 0.77 6.37 20.93
CA VAL A 59 -0.61 6.76 21.27
C VAL A 59 -1.60 5.68 20.82
N LEU A 60 -1.48 5.18 19.59
CA LEU A 60 -2.37 4.15 19.03
C LEU A 60 -2.30 2.83 19.79
N SER A 61 -1.12 2.45 20.29
CA SER A 61 -0.97 1.22 21.10
C SER A 61 -1.74 1.26 22.43
N LYS A 62 -1.88 2.45 23.04
CA LYS A 62 -2.56 2.64 24.34
C LYS A 62 -3.98 3.18 24.19
N TYR A 63 -4.42 3.44 22.97
CA TYR A 63 -5.70 4.08 22.72
C TYR A 63 -6.86 3.18 23.13
N ARG A 64 -7.83 3.74 23.86
CA ARG A 64 -9.07 3.04 24.27
C ARG A 64 -10.31 3.77 23.79
N SER A 65 -10.36 5.08 23.96
CA SER A 65 -11.49 5.92 23.59
C SER A 65 -11.05 7.38 23.39
N GLY A 66 -11.89 8.17 22.71
CA GLY A 66 -11.69 9.60 22.53
C GLY A 66 -11.43 10.01 21.08
N LYS A 67 -10.64 11.08 20.91
CA LYS A 67 -10.30 11.62 19.59
C LYS A 67 -8.93 11.13 19.16
N LEU A 68 -8.84 10.62 17.93
CA LEU A 68 -7.55 10.29 17.31
C LEU A 68 -6.75 11.56 16.95
N PRO A 69 -5.40 11.49 17.02
CA PRO A 69 -4.53 12.60 16.62
C PRO A 69 -4.83 13.09 15.20
N LYS A 70 -4.74 14.40 14.97
CA LYS A 70 -4.95 15.00 13.63
C LYS A 70 -3.98 14.43 12.59
N ALA A 71 -2.73 14.19 12.98
CA ALA A 71 -1.71 13.57 12.14
C ALA A 71 -2.12 12.19 11.61
N PHE A 72 -2.92 11.43 12.38
CA PHE A 72 -3.43 10.14 11.96
C PHE A 72 -4.58 10.29 10.94
N LYS A 73 -5.48 11.26 11.18
CA LYS A 73 -6.64 11.48 10.31
C LYS A 73 -6.29 11.96 8.90
N ILE A 74 -5.15 12.61 8.72
CA ILE A 74 -4.71 13.09 7.41
C ILE A 74 -4.05 12.00 6.56
N ILE A 75 -3.69 10.85 7.14
CA ILE A 75 -2.96 9.77 6.44
C ILE A 75 -3.67 9.35 5.14
N PRO A 76 -4.99 9.10 5.10
CA PRO A 76 -5.69 8.70 3.88
C PRO A 76 -5.61 9.70 2.72
N ALA A 77 -5.34 10.98 3.03
CA ALA A 77 -5.21 12.04 2.03
C ALA A 77 -3.78 12.18 1.48
N LEU A 78 -2.80 11.47 2.06
CA LEU A 78 -1.42 11.51 1.62
C LEU A 78 -1.21 10.60 0.40
N SER A 79 -0.38 11.04 -0.55
CA SER A 79 0.01 10.22 -1.70
C SER A 79 0.80 8.98 -1.29
N ASN A 80 1.58 9.08 -0.22
CA ASN A 80 2.45 8.04 0.36
C ASN A 80 1.89 7.45 1.66
N TRP A 81 0.56 7.32 1.74
CA TRP A 81 -0.15 6.85 2.94
C TRP A 81 0.32 5.47 3.41
N GLU A 82 0.67 4.55 2.50
CA GLU A 82 1.15 3.20 2.82
C GLU A 82 2.43 3.24 3.65
N GLN A 83 3.39 4.06 3.25
CA GLN A 83 4.67 4.19 3.94
C GLN A 83 4.51 4.82 5.33
N VAL A 84 3.66 5.84 5.42
CA VAL A 84 3.34 6.51 6.68
C VAL A 84 2.61 5.57 7.63
N LEU A 85 1.69 4.76 7.10
CA LEU A 85 0.97 3.74 7.87
C LEU A 85 1.93 2.68 8.43
N TYR A 86 2.93 2.27 7.65
CA TYR A 86 3.95 1.32 8.11
C TYR A 86 4.76 1.86 9.31
N LEU A 87 5.09 3.16 9.33
CA LEU A 87 5.78 3.78 10.47
C LEU A 87 4.95 3.74 11.76
N THR A 88 3.63 3.80 11.63
CA THR A 88 2.73 3.72 12.78
C THR A 88 2.57 2.30 13.33
N ASP A 89 3.18 1.30 12.69
CA ASP A 89 3.19 -0.11 13.09
C ASP A 89 1.79 -0.63 13.45
N PRO A 90 0.95 -0.93 12.43
CA PRO A 90 -0.44 -1.32 12.62
C PRO A 90 -0.61 -2.57 13.49
N ASP A 91 0.43 -3.40 13.58
CA ASP A 91 0.43 -4.59 14.45
C ASP A 91 0.45 -4.26 15.94
N SER A 92 0.97 -3.09 16.31
CA SER A 92 1.04 -2.65 17.70
C SER A 92 -0.23 -1.94 18.18
N TRP A 93 -1.23 -1.77 17.31
CA TRP A 93 -2.43 -1.01 17.63
C TRP A 93 -3.37 -1.78 18.55
N SER A 94 -4.08 -1.04 19.40
CA SER A 94 -5.19 -1.60 20.16
C SER A 94 -6.38 -1.91 19.24
N SER A 95 -7.24 -2.84 19.65
CA SER A 95 -8.49 -3.14 18.92
C SER A 95 -9.37 -1.91 18.72
N ALA A 96 -9.43 -1.02 19.73
CA ALA A 96 -10.17 0.24 19.62
C ALA A 96 -9.56 1.22 18.60
N ALA A 97 -8.22 1.28 18.52
CA ALA A 97 -7.53 2.08 17.51
C ALA A 97 -7.78 1.52 16.11
N MET A 98 -7.72 0.19 15.96
CA MET A 98 -8.00 -0.50 14.71
C MET A 98 -9.40 -0.19 14.19
N TYR A 99 -10.43 -0.32 15.02
CA TYR A 99 -11.81 -0.01 14.63
C TYR A 99 -11.96 1.42 14.10
N GLN A 100 -11.40 2.39 14.83
CA GLN A 100 -11.48 3.79 14.41
C GLN A 100 -10.64 4.07 13.15
N ALA A 101 -9.48 3.43 13.01
CA ALA A 101 -8.65 3.50 11.81
C ALA A 101 -9.42 2.98 10.60
N THR A 102 -10.00 1.79 10.70
CA THR A 102 -10.83 1.19 9.64
C THR A 102 -11.95 2.13 9.21
N ARG A 103 -12.68 2.74 10.15
CA ARG A 103 -13.74 3.71 9.83
C ARG A 103 -13.23 4.94 9.08
N ILE A 104 -12.08 5.49 9.49
CA ILE A 104 -11.47 6.64 8.83
C ILE A 104 -11.00 6.26 7.43
N PHE A 105 -10.33 5.12 7.30
CA PHE A 105 -9.76 4.68 6.04
C PHE A 105 -10.87 4.30 5.05
N ALA A 106 -11.89 3.56 5.49
CA ALA A 106 -13.03 3.20 4.67
C ALA A 106 -13.82 4.40 4.11
N SER A 107 -13.88 5.50 4.86
CA SER A 107 -14.64 6.69 4.45
C SER A 107 -13.84 7.68 3.60
N ASN A 108 -12.51 7.65 3.65
CA ASN A 108 -11.66 8.61 2.94
C ASN A 108 -10.89 8.01 1.74
N LEU A 109 -10.68 6.69 1.68
CA LEU A 109 -9.96 6.05 0.58
C LEU A 109 -10.86 5.65 -0.57
N LYS A 110 -10.28 5.62 -1.78
CA LYS A 110 -10.91 5.05 -2.97
C LYS A 110 -10.89 3.53 -2.90
N GLU A 111 -11.80 2.87 -3.61
CA GLU A 111 -12.00 1.41 -3.61
C GLU A 111 -10.69 0.60 -3.72
N LYS A 112 -9.84 0.90 -4.71
CA LYS A 112 -8.54 0.22 -4.89
C LYS A 112 -7.58 0.39 -3.71
N MET A 113 -7.59 1.54 -3.06
CA MET A 113 -6.69 1.83 -1.94
C MET A 113 -7.23 1.26 -0.63
N ALA A 114 -8.56 1.25 -0.46
CA ALA A 114 -9.21 0.58 0.67
C ALA A 114 -8.95 -0.94 0.63
N GLN A 115 -9.01 -1.57 -0.55
CA GLN A 115 -8.62 -2.97 -0.73
C GLN A 115 -7.20 -3.24 -0.25
N ARG A 116 -6.24 -2.39 -0.64
CA ARG A 116 -4.84 -2.49 -0.16
C ARG A 116 -4.74 -2.36 1.36
N PHE A 117 -5.43 -1.40 1.96
CA PHE A 117 -5.45 -1.23 3.41
C PHE A 117 -5.95 -2.49 4.12
N TYR A 118 -7.05 -3.09 3.64
CA TYR A 118 -7.57 -4.33 4.21
C TYR A 118 -6.61 -5.51 4.04
N ASN A 119 -5.95 -5.62 2.89
CA ASN A 119 -4.97 -6.67 2.66
C ASN A 119 -3.74 -6.54 3.58
N LEU A 120 -3.26 -5.32 3.80
CA LEU A 120 -2.06 -5.06 4.60
C LEU A 120 -2.31 -5.11 6.11
N VAL A 121 -3.51 -4.71 6.57
CA VAL A 121 -3.77 -4.48 8.00
C VAL A 121 -4.75 -5.49 8.62
N LEU A 122 -5.79 -5.91 7.88
CA LEU A 122 -6.83 -6.78 8.44
C LEU A 122 -6.51 -8.27 8.27
N LEU A 123 -6.01 -8.68 7.10
CA LEU A 123 -5.73 -10.10 6.81
C LEU A 123 -4.77 -10.76 7.82
N PRO A 124 -3.67 -10.12 8.26
CA PRO A 124 -2.74 -10.75 9.21
C PRO A 124 -3.37 -11.10 10.55
N ARG A 125 -4.42 -10.38 10.96
CA ARG A 125 -5.08 -10.56 12.26
C ARG A 125 -6.11 -11.68 12.26
N VAL A 126 -6.84 -11.83 11.17
CA VAL A 126 -7.88 -12.88 11.03
C VAL A 126 -7.24 -14.26 10.87
N GLN A 127 -6.06 -14.35 10.26
CA GLN A 127 -5.35 -15.62 10.11
C GLN A 127 -4.63 -16.08 11.38
N LEU A 128 -4.27 -15.15 12.27
CA LEU A 128 -3.59 -15.48 13.54
C LEU A 128 -4.54 -15.97 14.62
N SER A 129 -5.86 -15.78 14.48
CA SER A 129 -6.82 -16.49 15.32
C SER A 129 -6.87 -17.95 14.86
N PRO A 130 -6.60 -18.94 15.73
CA PRO A 130 -6.82 -20.33 15.42
C PRO A 130 -8.23 -20.49 14.87
N VAL A 131 -8.38 -21.06 13.68
CA VAL A 131 -9.70 -21.47 13.17
C VAL A 131 -10.28 -22.39 14.25
N PRO A 132 -11.39 -22.02 14.91
CA PRO A 132 -12.01 -22.94 15.86
C PRO A 132 -12.33 -24.21 15.09
N SER A 133 -11.81 -25.34 15.57
CA SER A 133 -12.23 -26.65 15.08
C SER A 133 -13.75 -26.71 15.17
N ALA A 134 -14.37 -27.42 14.22
CA ALA A 134 -15.81 -27.41 13.91
C ALA A 134 -16.80 -27.70 15.07
N SER A 135 -16.32 -27.84 16.32
CA SER A 135 -17.11 -27.97 17.54
C SER A 135 -17.47 -26.65 18.23
N GLU A 136 -16.87 -25.50 17.89
CA GLU A 136 -17.19 -24.21 18.51
C GLU A 136 -17.99 -23.33 17.55
N GLY A 137 -19.23 -23.00 17.94
CA GLY A 137 -20.22 -22.36 17.09
C GLY A 137 -19.84 -20.95 16.57
N PRO A 138 -20.60 -20.43 15.59
CA PRO A 138 -20.25 -19.26 14.77
C PRO A 138 -20.21 -17.90 15.51
N VAL A 139 -20.42 -17.88 16.83
CA VAL A 139 -20.63 -16.65 17.60
C VAL A 139 -19.31 -15.96 17.99
N GLN A 140 -18.18 -16.68 18.04
CA GLN A 140 -16.89 -16.13 18.44
C GLN A 140 -16.18 -15.36 17.31
N ALA A 141 -16.49 -15.65 16.05
CA ALA A 141 -15.83 -15.04 14.89
C ALA A 141 -16.22 -13.56 14.67
N TRP A 142 -17.37 -13.12 15.20
CA TRP A 142 -17.88 -11.76 14.99
C TRP A 142 -17.54 -10.79 16.12
N CYS A 143 -16.92 -11.23 17.22
CA CYS A 143 -16.62 -10.37 18.38
C CYS A 143 -15.50 -9.35 18.15
N PHE A 144 -14.89 -9.29 16.96
CA PHE A 144 -13.79 -8.37 16.63
C PHE A 144 -14.10 -7.36 15.51
N LEU A 145 -15.34 -7.30 15.02
CA LEU A 145 -15.84 -6.27 14.09
C LEU A 145 -16.87 -5.37 14.78
#